data_AF-A0A359KGD0-F1
#
_entry.id   AF-A0A359KGD0-F1
#
_cell.length_a   1.000
_cell.length_b   1.000
_cell.length_c   1.000
_cell.angle_alpha   90.00
_cell.angle_beta   90.00
_cell.angle_gamma   90.00
#
_symmetry.space_group_name_H-M   'P 1'
#
loop_
_entity.id
_entity.type
_entity.pdbx_description
1 polymer ?
#
loop_
_entity_poly.entity_id
_entity_poly.type
_entity_poly.pdbx_seq_one_letter_code
_entity_poly.pdbx_strand_id
1 'polypeptide(L)'
;SSDLADRAAFAAAWWAELNDVPEFSDSTIHIVAGLLLPIWKRLPNESTRVYRLQTDGGERIIGRRVSPAWAANAVTTGATSLTPEQAFTALIDGTTILDLADGLQLRRARVMNAQRLELTGFTEAMRDRLRTYGLFSEIISWKLRFFVPADATGPGVLAKVLDTYPVARISEREAA
;
A
#
# COMPACT_ATOMS: atom_id res chain seq x y z
N SER A 1 -27.48 36.97 -32.00
CA SER A 1 -28.30 36.94 -30.77
C SER A 1 -28.39 35.53 -30.16
N SER A 2 -27.33 34.72 -30.25
CA SER A 2 -27.33 33.29 -29.84
C SER A 2 -26.45 32.98 -28.62
N ASP A 3 -25.69 33.95 -28.11
CA ASP A 3 -24.69 33.77 -27.04
C ASP A 3 -25.29 33.90 -25.62
N LEU A 4 -26.41 34.62 -25.49
CA LEU A 4 -27.11 34.81 -24.21
C LEU A 4 -27.89 33.56 -23.74
N ALA A 5 -28.33 32.72 -24.68
CA ALA A 5 -29.07 31.49 -24.36
C ALA A 5 -28.17 30.42 -23.74
N ASP A 6 -26.89 30.37 -24.12
CA ASP A 6 -25.91 29.40 -23.63
C ASP A 6 -25.52 29.68 -22.17
N ARG A 7 -25.30 30.96 -21.84
CA ARG A 7 -24.99 31.38 -20.46
C ARG A 7 -26.15 31.15 -19.49
N ALA A 8 -27.40 31.38 -19.93
CA ALA A 8 -28.57 31.15 -19.08
C ALA A 8 -28.81 29.66 -18.82
N ALA A 9 -28.63 28.81 -19.84
CA ALA A 9 -28.71 27.36 -19.70
C ALA A 9 -27.62 26.80 -18.79
N PHE A 10 -26.37 27.27 -18.95
CA PHE A 10 -25.26 26.91 -18.06
C PHE A 10 -25.51 27.31 -16.61
N ALA A 11 -26.00 28.53 -16.37
CA ALA A 11 -26.29 29.00 -15.02
C ALA A 11 -27.41 28.17 -14.36
N ALA A 12 -28.45 27.79 -15.12
CA ALA A 12 -29.51 26.94 -14.62
C ALA A 12 -29.01 25.53 -14.27
N ALA A 13 -28.17 24.93 -15.12
CA ALA A 13 -27.56 23.62 -14.88
C ALA A 13 -26.62 23.64 -13.66
N TRP A 14 -25.79 24.69 -13.53
CA TRP A 14 -24.89 24.87 -12.40
C TRP A 14 -25.65 24.99 -11.06
N TRP A 15 -26.73 25.77 -11.02
CA TRP A 15 -27.54 25.90 -9.80
C TRP A 15 -28.29 24.61 -9.46
N ALA A 16 -28.73 23.85 -10.47
CA ALA A 16 -29.34 22.55 -10.24
C ALA A 16 -28.34 21.56 -9.60
N GLU A 17 -27.11 21.50 -10.10
CA GLU A 17 -26.04 20.67 -9.51
C GLU A 17 -25.70 21.13 -8.09
N LEU A 18 -25.56 22.44 -7.86
CA LEU A 18 -25.18 22.98 -6.56
C LEU A 18 -26.24 22.72 -5.48
N ASN A 19 -27.53 22.67 -5.87
CA ASN A 19 -28.64 22.36 -4.96
C ASN A 19 -28.76 20.86 -4.65
N ASP A 20 -28.15 20.00 -5.45
CA ASP A 20 -28.15 18.54 -5.24
C ASP A 20 -26.95 18.07 -4.41
N VAL A 21 -26.01 18.97 -4.08
CA VAL A 21 -24.87 18.66 -3.20
C VAL A 21 -25.36 18.57 -1.75
N PRO A 22 -25.18 17.41 -1.08
CA PRO A 22 -25.52 17.28 0.33
C PRO A 22 -24.76 18.27 1.21
N GLU A 23 -25.43 18.79 2.25
CA GLU A 23 -24.82 19.74 3.21
C GLU A 23 -23.60 19.14 3.92
N PHE A 24 -23.56 17.80 4.08
CA PHE A 24 -22.48 17.07 4.72
C PHE A 24 -21.93 15.98 3.80
N SER A 25 -20.63 15.73 3.91
CA SER A 25 -19.97 14.57 3.31
C SER A 25 -19.41 13.67 4.39
N ASP A 26 -19.72 12.38 4.30
CA ASP A 26 -19.18 11.38 5.19
C ASP A 26 -17.80 10.92 4.71
N SER A 27 -16.85 10.81 5.64
CA SER A 27 -15.54 10.24 5.35
C SER A 27 -15.08 9.34 6.50
N THR A 28 -14.44 8.22 6.15
CA THR A 28 -13.90 7.27 7.14
C THR A 28 -12.39 7.46 7.26
N ILE A 29 -11.92 7.67 8.48
CA ILE A 29 -10.49 7.73 8.82
C ILE A 29 -10.16 6.66 9.87
N HIS A 30 -9.00 6.01 9.71
CA HIS A 30 -8.52 5.01 10.66
C HIS A 30 -7.41 5.64 11.52
N ILE A 31 -7.52 5.53 12.84
CA ILE A 31 -6.60 6.16 13.79
C ILE A 31 -6.13 5.14 14.82
N VAL A 32 -4.83 5.20 15.11
CA VAL A 32 -4.20 4.43 16.19
C VAL A 32 -3.99 5.35 17.38
N ALA A 33 -4.61 5.02 18.50
CA ALA A 33 -4.52 5.74 19.76
C ALA A 33 -4.12 4.79 20.91
N GLY A 34 -3.70 5.34 22.06
CA GLY A 34 -3.26 4.56 23.22
C GLY A 34 -1.73 4.49 23.37
N LEU A 35 -1.23 3.52 24.14
CA LEU A 35 0.21 3.32 24.38
C LEU A 35 0.89 2.81 23.10
N LEU A 36 1.45 3.73 22.31
CA LEU A 36 2.07 3.43 21.01
C LEU A 36 3.45 2.74 21.11
N LEU A 37 4.05 2.67 22.29
CA LEU A 37 5.41 2.16 22.49
C LEU A 37 5.64 0.73 21.95
N PRO A 38 4.73 -0.26 22.11
CA PRO A 38 4.93 -1.62 21.61
C PRO A 38 4.90 -1.73 20.07
N ILE A 39 4.25 -0.76 19.41
CA ILE A 39 4.03 -0.75 17.95
C ILE A 39 4.78 0.39 17.25
N TRP A 40 5.59 1.17 17.98
CA TRP A 40 6.25 2.38 17.47
C TRP A 40 7.10 2.12 16.21
N LYS A 41 7.81 0.98 16.18
CA LYS A 41 8.62 0.54 15.03
C LYS A 41 7.79 0.12 13.80
N ARG A 42 6.48 -0.10 13.98
CA ARG A 42 5.55 -0.60 12.94
C ARG A 42 4.65 0.49 12.39
N LEU A 43 4.66 1.68 12.98
CA LEU A 43 3.89 2.81 12.47
C LEU A 43 4.49 3.23 11.12
N PRO A 44 3.66 3.50 10.11
CA PRO A 44 4.14 3.89 8.79
C PRO A 44 4.95 5.19 8.89
N ASN A 45 6.11 5.29 8.23
CA ASN A 45 6.94 6.50 8.27
C ASN A 45 6.37 7.64 7.43
N GLU A 46 5.40 7.34 6.56
CA GLU A 46 4.85 8.23 5.54
C GLU A 46 3.95 9.35 6.13
N SER A 47 3.47 9.24 7.38
CA SER A 47 2.67 10.29 8.03
C SER A 47 2.93 10.40 9.53
N THR A 48 4.01 11.08 9.92
CA THR A 48 4.34 11.38 11.34
C THR A 48 3.37 12.36 12.01
N ARG A 49 2.34 12.83 11.28
CA ARG A 49 1.34 13.76 11.79
C ARG A 49 0.46 13.11 12.86
N VAL A 50 0.40 13.76 14.01
CA VAL A 50 -0.52 13.42 15.10
C VAL A 50 -1.80 14.22 14.90
N TYR A 51 -2.92 13.51 14.82
CA TYR A 51 -4.24 14.11 14.74
C TYR A 51 -4.82 14.23 16.14
N ARG A 52 -5.46 15.36 16.41
CA ARG A 52 -6.34 15.56 17.55
C ARG A 52 -7.75 15.74 17.00
N LEU A 53 -8.61 14.79 17.27
CA LEU A 53 -10.03 14.85 16.92
C LEU A 53 -10.84 15.16 18.17
N GLN A 54 -11.86 16.00 18.00
CA GLN A 54 -12.87 16.24 19.01
C GLN A 54 -14.23 16.04 18.36
N THR A 55 -15.08 15.20 18.96
CA THR A 55 -16.47 15.05 18.52
C THR A 55 -17.33 16.15 19.14
N ASP A 56 -18.50 16.40 18.56
CA ASP A 56 -19.47 17.37 19.09
C ASP A 56 -19.95 16.99 20.52
N GLY A 57 -19.89 15.69 20.85
CA GLY A 57 -20.14 15.16 22.19
C GLY A 57 -18.98 15.38 23.19
N GLY A 58 -17.88 16.02 22.77
CA GLY A 58 -16.73 16.36 23.62
C GLY A 58 -15.70 15.25 23.80
N GLU A 59 -15.86 14.11 23.14
CA GLU A 59 -14.84 13.05 23.13
C GLU A 59 -13.59 13.54 22.41
N ARG A 60 -12.42 13.25 22.97
CA ARG A 60 -11.13 13.67 22.41
C ARG A 60 -10.24 12.47 22.14
N ILE A 61 -9.81 12.33 20.89
CA ILE A 61 -8.91 11.28 20.44
C ILE A 61 -7.60 11.93 19.98
N ILE A 62 -6.47 11.41 20.44
CA ILE A 62 -5.14 11.77 19.96
C ILE A 62 -4.48 10.51 19.41
N GLY A 63 -4.03 10.56 18.16
CA GLY A 63 -3.45 9.39 17.52
C GLY A 63 -2.83 9.69 16.17
N ARG A 64 -2.32 8.66 15.50
CA ARG A 64 -1.80 8.77 14.14
C ARG A 64 -2.80 8.17 13.16
N ARG A 65 -3.04 8.89 12.06
CA ARG A 65 -3.84 8.38 10.95
C ARG A 65 -3.07 7.26 10.26
N VAL A 66 -3.76 6.16 10.00
CA VAL A 66 -3.26 4.98 9.28
C VAL A 66 -4.26 4.61 8.20
N SER A 67 -3.85 3.74 7.29
CA SER A 67 -4.77 3.23 6.28
C SER A 67 -5.66 2.11 6.84
N PRO A 68 -6.80 1.81 6.16
CA PRO A 68 -7.64 0.68 6.53
C PRO A 68 -6.88 -0.65 6.54
N ALA A 69 -5.97 -0.85 5.57
CA ALA A 69 -5.15 -2.06 5.47
C ALA A 69 -4.16 -2.19 6.63
N TRP A 70 -3.51 -1.09 7.04
CA TRP A 70 -2.67 -1.10 8.23
C TRP A 70 -3.50 -1.40 9.49
N ALA A 71 -4.67 -0.77 9.63
CA ALA A 71 -5.55 -0.97 10.78
C ALA A 71 -6.03 -2.44 10.89
N ALA A 72 -6.43 -3.05 9.78
CA ALA A 72 -6.80 -4.46 9.72
C ALA A 72 -5.66 -5.39 10.18
N ASN A 73 -4.42 -5.07 9.80
CA ASN A 73 -3.24 -5.85 10.19
C ASN A 73 -2.77 -5.58 11.64
N ALA A 74 -3.06 -4.42 12.20
CA ALA A 74 -2.60 -4.03 13.54
C ALA A 74 -3.45 -4.58 14.68
N VAL A 75 -4.75 -4.83 14.43
CA VAL A 75 -5.68 -5.44 15.41
C VAL A 75 -5.36 -6.93 15.62
N THR A 76 -4.73 -7.56 14.62
CA THR A 76 -4.23 -8.94 14.69
C THR A 76 -2.98 -9.01 15.56
N THR A 77 -3.20 -9.08 16.86
CA THR A 77 -2.13 -9.10 17.87
C THR A 77 -1.41 -10.45 17.81
N GLY A 78 -0.29 -10.51 17.08
CA GLY A 78 0.68 -11.61 17.15
C GLY A 78 1.10 -12.14 15.77
N ALA A 79 2.34 -11.86 15.37
CA ALA A 79 2.99 -12.32 14.15
C ALA A 79 2.27 -11.97 12.83
N THR A 80 3.00 -11.28 11.96
CA THR A 80 2.67 -11.10 10.55
C THR A 80 2.26 -12.42 9.90
N SER A 81 0.96 -12.65 9.66
CA SER A 81 0.51 -13.74 8.80
C SER A 81 -0.35 -13.21 7.67
N LEU A 82 0.21 -12.30 6.87
CA LEU A 82 -0.21 -12.26 5.47
C LEU A 82 0.14 -13.64 4.91
N THR A 83 -0.86 -14.41 4.50
CA THR A 83 -0.56 -15.65 3.78
C THR A 83 0.16 -15.29 2.48
N PRO A 84 0.98 -16.19 1.92
CA PRO A 84 1.64 -15.95 0.64
C PRO A 84 0.68 -15.51 -0.46
N GLU A 85 -0.55 -16.02 -0.46
CA GLU A 85 -1.62 -15.65 -1.39
C GLU A 85 -2.07 -14.20 -1.17
N GLN A 86 -2.33 -13.81 0.08
CA GLN A 86 -2.72 -12.43 0.40
C GLN A 86 -1.61 -11.43 0.09
N ALA A 87 -0.36 -11.79 0.39
CA ALA A 87 0.81 -10.99 0.05
C ALA A 87 0.96 -10.85 -1.47
N PHE A 88 0.74 -11.93 -2.21
CA PHE A 88 0.80 -11.93 -3.67
C PHE A 88 -0.29 -11.04 -4.28
N THR A 89 -1.54 -11.17 -3.85
CA THR A 89 -2.66 -10.33 -4.31
C THR A 89 -2.39 -8.86 -4.02
N ALA A 90 -1.99 -8.51 -2.79
CA ALA A 90 -1.69 -7.14 -2.41
C ALA A 90 -0.55 -6.51 -3.24
N LEU A 91 0.47 -7.31 -3.57
CA LEU A 91 1.56 -6.90 -4.45
C LEU A 91 1.10 -6.74 -5.90
N ILE A 92 0.27 -7.65 -6.43
CA ILE A 92 -0.26 -7.56 -7.81
C ILE A 92 -1.19 -6.37 -7.98
N ASP A 93 -2.00 -6.03 -6.98
CA ASP A 93 -2.84 -4.83 -6.97
C ASP A 93 -1.99 -3.55 -6.98
N GLY A 94 -0.78 -3.66 -6.42
CA GLY A 94 0.29 -2.67 -6.52
C GLY A 94 0.09 -1.42 -5.68
N THR A 95 -0.80 -1.50 -4.70
CA THR A 95 -0.96 -0.55 -3.61
C THR A 95 0.02 -0.81 -2.47
N THR A 96 0.66 -1.98 -2.45
CA THR A 96 1.46 -2.47 -1.32
C THR A 96 2.93 -2.65 -1.68
N ILE A 97 3.80 -2.32 -0.72
CA ILE A 97 5.23 -2.64 -0.67
C ILE A 97 5.48 -3.46 0.60
N LEU A 98 6.20 -4.57 0.46
CA LEU A 98 6.62 -5.40 1.58
C LEU A 98 8.12 -5.22 1.82
N ASP A 99 8.49 -4.69 2.97
CA ASP A 99 9.86 -4.75 3.45
C ASP A 99 10.02 -6.05 4.24
N LEU A 100 11.02 -6.85 3.86
CA LEU A 100 11.34 -8.13 4.47
C LEU A 100 12.60 -8.00 5.33
N ALA A 101 12.91 -9.06 6.06
CA ALA A 101 14.20 -9.21 6.72
C ALA A 101 15.38 -9.03 5.73
N ASP A 102 16.56 -8.75 6.28
CA ASP A 102 17.82 -8.55 5.53
C ASP A 102 17.78 -7.41 4.49
N GLY A 103 16.87 -6.44 4.67
CA GLY A 103 16.78 -5.25 3.81
C GLY A 103 16.18 -5.54 2.43
N LEU A 104 15.58 -6.71 2.23
CA LEU A 104 14.88 -7.06 1.01
C LEU A 104 13.55 -6.30 0.91
N GLN A 105 13.14 -5.95 -0.31
CA GLN A 105 11.86 -5.29 -0.55
C GLN A 105 11.17 -5.87 -1.78
N LEU A 106 9.88 -6.20 -1.64
CA LEU A 106 8.98 -6.60 -2.73
C LEU A 106 8.02 -5.47 -3.07
N ARG A 107 7.87 -5.20 -4.36
CA ARG A 107 6.93 -4.19 -4.88
C ARG A 107 6.49 -4.51 -6.30
N ARG A 108 5.38 -3.93 -6.74
CA ARG A 108 5.03 -3.88 -8.16
C ARG A 108 5.83 -2.80 -8.88
N ALA A 109 6.51 -3.18 -9.96
CA ALA A 109 7.27 -2.28 -10.82
C ALA A 109 6.82 -2.44 -12.28
N ARG A 110 6.75 -1.32 -13.01
CA ARG A 110 6.57 -1.34 -14.46
C ARG A 110 7.92 -1.49 -15.13
N VAL A 111 8.09 -2.55 -15.91
CA VAL A 111 9.33 -2.89 -16.62
C VAL A 111 8.98 -3.22 -18.05
N MET A 112 9.56 -2.49 -19.02
CA MET A 112 9.29 -2.68 -20.46
C MET A 112 7.78 -2.78 -20.76
N ASN A 113 7.00 -1.85 -20.22
CA ASN A 113 5.55 -1.78 -20.35
C ASN A 113 4.71 -2.88 -19.66
N ALA A 114 5.34 -3.84 -18.96
CA ALA A 114 4.66 -4.88 -18.19
C ALA A 114 4.69 -4.60 -16.67
N GLN A 115 3.62 -4.92 -15.95
CA GLN A 115 3.60 -4.91 -14.48
C GLN A 115 4.25 -6.19 -13.96
N ARG A 116 5.25 -6.06 -13.09
CA ARG A 116 6.01 -7.19 -12.54
C ARG A 116 6.22 -7.02 -11.05
N LEU A 117 6.33 -8.14 -10.34
CA LEU A 117 6.68 -8.14 -8.92
C LEU A 117 8.19 -8.19 -8.78
N GLU A 118 8.80 -7.08 -8.39
CA GLU A 118 10.25 -6.95 -8.28
C GLU A 118 10.71 -7.16 -6.84
N LEU A 119 11.76 -7.97 -6.67
CA LEU A 119 12.54 -8.05 -5.43
C LEU A 119 13.80 -7.18 -5.55
N THR A 120 13.99 -6.30 -4.57
CA THR A 120 15.15 -5.40 -4.47
C THR A 120 15.86 -5.58 -3.11
N GLY A 121 17.06 -4.99 -2.97
CA GLY A 121 17.86 -5.07 -1.73
C GLY A 121 18.71 -6.33 -1.58
N PHE A 122 18.68 -7.26 -2.55
CA PHE A 122 19.45 -8.50 -2.51
C PHE A 122 20.96 -8.27 -2.67
N THR A 123 21.77 -9.10 -2.02
CA THR A 123 23.22 -9.13 -2.20
C THR A 123 23.65 -10.18 -3.22
N GLU A 124 24.91 -10.15 -3.64
CA GLU A 124 25.48 -11.14 -4.55
C GLU A 124 25.34 -12.58 -4.05
N ALA A 125 25.55 -12.79 -2.75
CA ALA A 125 25.48 -14.10 -2.10
C ALA A 125 24.05 -14.68 -2.06
N MET A 126 23.02 -13.83 -2.19
CA MET A 126 21.62 -14.27 -2.19
C MET A 126 21.15 -14.79 -3.56
N ARG A 127 21.85 -14.45 -4.65
CA ARG A 127 21.36 -14.66 -6.03
C ARG A 127 21.03 -16.11 -6.34
N ASP A 128 21.91 -17.04 -5.99
CA ASP A 128 21.73 -18.46 -6.31
C ASP A 128 20.53 -19.03 -5.54
N ARG A 129 20.41 -18.67 -4.26
CA ARG A 129 19.27 -19.06 -3.41
C ARG A 129 17.94 -18.51 -3.96
N LEU A 130 17.90 -17.25 -4.40
CA LEU A 130 16.70 -16.65 -4.99
C LEU A 130 16.27 -17.39 -6.27
N ARG A 131 17.22 -17.83 -7.10
CA ARG A 131 16.91 -18.69 -8.26
C ARG A 131 16.36 -20.04 -7.82
N THR A 132 16.93 -20.66 -6.80
CA THR A 132 16.44 -21.93 -6.24
C THR A 132 15.00 -21.82 -5.71
N TYR A 133 14.61 -20.66 -5.19
CA TYR A 133 13.23 -20.43 -4.75
C TYR A 133 12.25 -20.36 -5.92
N GLY A 134 12.72 -19.98 -7.11
CA GLY A 134 11.93 -19.84 -8.32
C GLY A 134 11.79 -18.39 -8.79
N LEU A 135 12.55 -17.44 -8.21
CA LEU A 135 12.64 -16.11 -8.80
C LEU A 135 13.47 -16.19 -10.08
N PHE A 136 13.04 -15.47 -11.09
CA PHE A 136 13.80 -15.31 -12.32
C PHE A 136 14.47 -13.93 -12.34
N SER A 137 15.54 -13.81 -13.12
CA SER A 137 16.29 -12.57 -13.22
C SER A 137 16.41 -12.12 -14.67
N GLU A 138 16.45 -10.82 -14.87
CA GLU A 138 16.76 -10.21 -16.16
C GLU A 138 17.77 -9.09 -15.98
N ILE A 139 18.57 -8.82 -17.02
CA ILE A 139 19.42 -7.64 -17.09
C ILE A 139 18.65 -6.55 -17.82
N ILE A 140 18.29 -5.48 -17.13
CA ILE A 140 17.53 -4.35 -17.68
C ILE A 140 18.31 -3.08 -17.39
N SER A 141 18.59 -2.28 -18.43
CA SER A 141 19.41 -1.07 -18.33
C SER A 141 20.73 -1.34 -17.59
N TRP A 142 21.42 -2.43 -17.96
CA TRP A 142 22.71 -2.87 -17.39
C TRP A 142 22.67 -3.32 -15.93
N LYS A 143 21.49 -3.44 -15.32
CA LYS A 143 21.31 -3.88 -13.95
C LYS A 143 20.60 -5.22 -13.89
N LEU A 144 21.13 -6.15 -13.09
CA LEU A 144 20.45 -7.40 -12.75
C LEU A 144 19.25 -7.10 -11.83
N ARG A 145 18.07 -7.58 -12.21
CA ARG A 145 16.82 -7.43 -11.46
C ARG A 145 16.18 -8.79 -11.27
N PHE A 146 15.59 -9.02 -10.09
CA PHE A 146 14.89 -10.26 -9.76
C PHE A 146 13.39 -10.02 -9.67
N PHE A 147 12.64 -11.01 -10.13
CA PHE A 147 11.18 -10.94 -10.18
C PHE A 147 10.55 -12.24 -9.68
N VAL A 148 9.41 -12.09 -9.01
CA VAL A 148 8.51 -13.20 -8.69
C VAL A 148 7.63 -13.46 -9.93
N PRO A 149 7.40 -14.73 -10.33
CA PRO A 149 6.43 -15.06 -11.36
C PRO A 149 5.06 -14.44 -11.06
N ALA A 150 4.43 -13.83 -12.05
CA ALA A 150 3.11 -13.20 -11.89
C ALA A 150 1.94 -14.17 -12.18
N ASP A 151 2.24 -15.44 -12.45
CA ASP A 151 1.27 -16.50 -12.70
C ASP A 151 0.93 -17.28 -11.42
N ALA A 152 0.21 -18.39 -11.57
CA ALA A 152 -0.22 -19.24 -10.46
C ALA A 152 0.93 -19.84 -9.62
N THR A 153 2.17 -19.82 -10.11
CA THR A 153 3.35 -20.26 -9.35
C THR A 153 3.87 -19.19 -8.39
N GLY A 154 3.50 -17.93 -8.63
CA GLY A 154 3.93 -16.75 -7.87
C GLY A 154 3.72 -16.87 -6.35
N PRO A 155 2.53 -17.23 -5.86
CA PRO A 155 2.29 -17.43 -4.43
C PRO A 155 3.22 -18.49 -3.80
N GLY A 156 3.50 -19.59 -4.50
CA GLY A 156 4.39 -20.65 -4.02
C GLY A 156 5.87 -20.23 -3.97
N VAL A 157 6.31 -19.43 -4.94
CA VAL A 157 7.66 -18.81 -4.90
C VAL A 157 7.74 -17.80 -3.75
N LEU A 158 6.70 -16.97 -3.59
CA LEU A 158 6.63 -15.99 -2.52
C LEU A 158 6.63 -16.65 -1.13
N ALA A 159 5.95 -17.78 -0.97
CA ALA A 159 5.95 -18.54 0.28
C ALA A 159 7.37 -18.91 0.74
N LYS A 160 8.22 -19.43 -0.17
CA LYS A 160 9.62 -19.76 0.14
C LYS A 160 10.44 -18.53 0.53
N VAL A 161 10.21 -17.41 -0.15
CA VAL A 161 10.86 -16.13 0.18
C VAL A 161 10.45 -15.69 1.58
N LEU A 162 9.14 -15.69 1.90
CA LEU A 162 8.62 -15.23 3.17
C LEU A 162 8.97 -16.15 4.34
N ASP A 163 9.14 -17.45 4.10
CA ASP A 163 9.62 -18.42 5.08
C ASP A 163 11.08 -18.14 5.48
N THR A 164 11.93 -17.76 4.52
CA THR A 164 13.34 -17.41 4.80
C THR A 164 13.51 -15.97 5.29
N TYR A 165 12.76 -15.04 4.68
CA TYR A 165 12.86 -13.60 4.90
C TYR A 165 11.47 -13.08 5.32
N PRO A 166 11.15 -13.16 6.62
CA PRO A 166 9.83 -12.77 7.11
C PRO A 166 9.56 -11.29 6.87
N VAL A 167 8.27 -10.95 6.72
CA VAL A 167 7.82 -9.57 6.54
C VAL A 167 8.17 -8.73 7.78
N ALA A 168 9.00 -7.72 7.58
CA ALA A 168 9.41 -6.76 8.60
C ALA A 168 8.46 -5.55 8.67
N ARG A 169 7.98 -5.07 7.52
CA ARG A 169 7.04 -3.94 7.41
C ARG A 169 6.17 -4.06 6.15
N ILE A 170 4.93 -3.60 6.26
CA ILE A 170 4.00 -3.44 5.14
C ILE A 170 3.75 -1.94 4.97
N SER A 171 3.80 -1.46 3.73
CA SER A 171 3.77 -0.02 3.40
C SER A 171 2.96 0.20 2.14
N GLU A 172 2.47 1.42 1.96
CA GLU A 172 1.77 1.76 0.72
C GLU A 172 2.74 2.26 -0.34
N ARG A 173 2.41 1.99 -1.60
CA ARG A 173 3.04 2.65 -2.73
C ARG A 173 2.29 3.95 -2.98
N GLU A 174 2.89 5.10 -2.66
CA GLU A 174 2.34 6.39 -3.07
C GLU A 174 2.15 6.38 -4.60
N ALA A 175 0.93 6.72 -5.03
CA ALA A 175 0.68 7.05 -6.42
C ALA A 175 1.42 8.37 -6.71
N ALA A 176 2.50 8.27 -7.49
CA ALA A 176 3.22 9.43 -8.02
C ALA A 176 2.38 10.20 -9.04
#